data_AF-A0AA96ZZE2-F1
#
_entry.id   AF-A0AA96ZZE2-F1
#
_cell.length_a   1.000
_cell.length_b   1.000
_cell.length_c   1.000
_cell.angle_alpha   90.00
_cell.angle_beta   90.00
_cell.angle_gamma   90.00
#
_symmetry.space_group_name_H-M   'P 1'
#
loop_
_entity.id
_entity.type
_entity.pdbx_description
1 polymer ?
#
loop_
_entity_poly.entity_id
_entity_poly.type
_entity_poly.pdbx_seq_one_letter_code
_entity_poly.pdbx_strand_id
1 'polypeptide(L)'
;MNEKYPNSTTLAPIMQANLKEIRETIGWTSEDLATLIGVTKQTISNLETNRSKLSKLHYIAIRTVVEFEIEQLQQVDPDRARRAKLLMSFLSESPDIAKQSGKHLDLDQIQETSQLIAKSNSYASAEKIIRSFAPIFATGVISLLMKSANTRKK
;
A
#
# COMPACT_ATOMS: atom_id res chain seq x y z
N MET A 1 -2.77 17.60 18.01
CA MET A 1 -3.74 16.71 17.33
C MET A 1 -2.94 15.71 16.52
N ASN A 2 -3.11 14.40 16.75
CA ASN A 2 -2.46 13.38 15.93
C ASN A 2 -3.32 13.19 14.67
N GLU A 3 -2.81 13.58 13.51
CA GLU A 3 -3.50 13.38 12.23
C GLU A 3 -3.58 11.87 11.92
N LYS A 4 -4.78 11.36 11.62
CA LYS A 4 -5.01 9.93 11.31
C LYS A 4 -4.19 9.48 10.09
N TYR A 5 -4.05 10.38 9.12
CA TYR A 5 -3.31 10.16 7.88
C TYR A 5 -2.28 11.28 7.72
N PRO A 6 -1.12 11.17 8.37
CA PRO A 6 -0.07 12.16 8.22
C PRO A 6 0.36 12.15 6.75
N ASN A 7 -0.03 13.19 6.01
CA ASN A 7 0.46 13.38 4.65
C ASN A 7 1.91 13.90 4.75
N SER A 8 2.82 13.00 5.08
CA SER A 8 4.24 13.32 5.07
C SER A 8 4.67 13.54 3.62
N THR A 9 5.67 14.41 3.43
CA THR A 9 6.32 14.64 2.13
C THR A 9 6.81 13.35 1.46
N THR A 10 6.89 12.25 2.21
CA THR A 10 7.39 10.94 1.75
C THR A 10 6.29 9.92 1.45
N LEU A 11 5.16 9.92 2.19
CA LEU A 11 4.13 8.87 2.05
C LEU A 11 3.23 9.06 0.83
N ALA A 12 2.87 10.30 0.49
CA ALA A 12 2.07 10.55 -0.71
C ALA A 12 2.78 10.13 -2.01
N PRO A 13 4.08 10.43 -2.23
CA PRO A 13 4.83 9.91 -3.37
C PRO A 13 4.88 8.39 -3.43
N ILE A 14 5.10 7.71 -2.29
CA ILE A 14 5.10 6.24 -2.23
C ILE A 14 3.72 5.68 -2.60
N MET A 15 2.64 6.24 -2.05
CA MET A 15 1.29 5.81 -2.42
C MET A 15 1.00 6.06 -3.89
N GLN A 16 1.40 7.20 -4.44
CA GLN A 16 1.19 7.53 -5.85
C GLN A 16 1.91 6.55 -6.77
N ALA A 17 3.19 6.25 -6.50
CA ALA A 17 3.98 5.30 -7.27
C ALA A 17 3.41 3.87 -7.24
N ASN A 18 2.58 3.56 -6.25
CA ASN A 18 2.00 2.23 -6.03
C ASN A 18 0.48 2.20 -6.17
N LEU A 19 -0.13 3.25 -6.75
CA LEU A 19 -1.58 3.41 -6.76
C LEU A 19 -2.28 2.29 -7.54
N LYS A 20 -1.65 1.87 -8.65
CA LYS A 20 -2.12 0.75 -9.48
C LYS A 20 -2.10 -0.56 -8.69
N GLU A 21 -0.98 -0.85 -8.04
CA GLU A 21 -0.76 -2.06 -7.24
C GLU A 21 -1.75 -2.13 -6.07
N ILE A 22 -2.05 -1.00 -5.42
CA ILE A 22 -3.06 -0.90 -4.37
C ILE A 22 -4.44 -1.32 -4.90
N ARG A 23 -4.91 -0.68 -5.98
CA ARG A 23 -6.26 -0.97 -6.50
C ARG A 23 -6.36 -2.41 -7.05
N GLU A 24 -5.32 -2.92 -7.70
CA GLU A 24 -5.32 -4.27 -8.25
C GLU A 24 -5.29 -5.35 -7.16
N THR A 25 -4.59 -5.11 -6.05
CA THR A 25 -4.57 -6.04 -4.91
C THR A 25 -5.96 -6.19 -4.28
N ILE A 26 -6.73 -5.11 -4.28
CA ILE A 26 -8.12 -5.07 -3.77
C ILE A 26 -9.10 -5.65 -4.80
N GLY A 27 -8.79 -5.52 -6.09
CA GLY A 27 -9.62 -5.99 -7.20
C GLY A 27 -10.39 -4.88 -7.92
N TRP A 28 -9.94 -3.63 -7.78
CA TRP A 28 -10.54 -2.47 -8.42
C TRP A 28 -9.89 -2.12 -9.76
N THR A 29 -10.73 -1.76 -10.72
CA THR A 29 -10.33 -1.02 -11.92
C THR A 29 -10.05 0.45 -11.58
N SER A 30 -9.44 1.18 -12.51
CA SER A 30 -9.29 2.64 -12.35
C SER A 30 -10.63 3.37 -12.27
N GLU A 31 -11.70 2.82 -12.86
CA GLU A 31 -13.05 3.40 -12.81
C GLU A 31 -13.69 3.21 -11.42
N ASP A 32 -13.51 2.04 -10.82
CA ASP A 32 -14.03 1.75 -9.47
C ASP A 32 -13.41 2.72 -8.46
N LEU A 33 -12.08 2.87 -8.48
CA LEU A 33 -11.38 3.81 -7.61
C LEU A 33 -11.82 5.25 -7.86
N ALA A 34 -11.96 5.65 -9.13
CA ALA A 34 -12.42 7.00 -9.49
C ALA A 34 -13.79 7.30 -8.90
N THR A 35 -14.73 6.36 -9.04
CA THR A 35 -16.09 6.45 -8.50
C THR A 35 -16.07 6.57 -6.98
N LEU A 36 -15.29 5.72 -6.29
CA LEU A 36 -15.20 5.69 -4.83
C LEU A 36 -14.69 6.98 -4.21
N ILE A 37 -13.76 7.68 -4.88
CA ILE A 37 -13.19 8.94 -4.37
C ILE A 37 -13.78 10.19 -5.04
N GLY A 38 -14.79 10.05 -5.89
CA GLY A 38 -15.50 11.16 -6.52
C GLY A 38 -14.69 11.95 -7.55
N VAL A 39 -13.88 11.26 -8.36
CA VAL A 39 -13.08 11.85 -9.44
C VAL A 39 -13.34 11.15 -10.77
N THR A 40 -12.74 11.64 -11.85
CA THR A 40 -12.81 10.96 -13.16
C THR A 40 -11.77 9.84 -13.26
N LYS A 41 -12.03 8.82 -14.10
CA LYS A 41 -11.00 7.82 -14.47
C LYS A 41 -9.73 8.46 -15.02
N GLN A 42 -9.83 9.56 -15.76
CA GLN A 42 -8.68 10.30 -16.27
C GLN A 42 -7.84 10.88 -15.13
N THR A 43 -8.46 11.33 -14.03
CA THR A 43 -7.76 11.78 -12.82
C THR A 43 -6.93 10.64 -12.24
N ILE A 44 -7.50 9.44 -12.10
CA ILE A 44 -6.75 8.26 -11.61
C ILE A 44 -5.59 7.93 -12.56
N SER A 45 -5.83 7.90 -13.86
CA SER A 45 -4.78 7.65 -14.86
C SER A 45 -3.65 8.68 -14.78
N ASN A 46 -3.96 9.97 -14.59
CA ASN A 46 -2.96 11.01 -14.44
C ASN A 46 -2.14 10.88 -13.15
N LEU A 47 -2.75 10.37 -12.07
CA LEU A 47 -2.03 10.08 -10.82
C LEU A 47 -1.09 8.88 -11.00
N GLU A 48 -1.58 7.78 -11.58
CA GLU A 48 -0.79 6.56 -11.83
C GLU A 48 0.37 6.79 -12.81
N THR A 49 0.20 7.71 -13.77
CA THR A 49 1.23 8.04 -14.77
C THR A 49 2.07 9.27 -14.40
N ASN A 50 1.93 9.78 -13.18
CA ASN A 50 2.64 10.97 -12.67
C ASN A 50 2.44 12.25 -13.52
N ARG A 51 1.40 12.31 -14.35
CA ARG A 51 0.99 13.53 -15.07
C ARG A 51 0.40 14.60 -14.16
N SER A 52 -0.05 14.19 -12.97
CA SER A 52 -0.51 15.09 -11.90
C SER A 52 -0.03 14.60 -10.54
N LYS A 53 0.15 15.51 -9.58
CA LYS A 53 0.57 15.17 -8.22
C LYS A 53 -0.63 14.73 -7.37
N LEU A 54 -0.45 13.67 -6.58
CA LEU A 54 -1.39 13.23 -5.57
C LEU A 54 -1.50 14.30 -4.46
N SER A 55 -2.66 14.94 -4.38
CA SER A 55 -2.95 15.98 -3.39
C SER A 55 -3.19 15.37 -2.02
N LYS A 56 -3.14 16.19 -0.96
CA LYS A 56 -3.52 15.75 0.40
C LYS A 56 -4.95 15.18 0.44
N LEU A 57 -5.86 15.78 -0.31
CA LEU A 57 -7.25 15.32 -0.39
C LEU A 57 -7.33 13.95 -1.07
N HIS A 58 -6.62 13.74 -2.18
CA HIS A 58 -6.54 12.43 -2.84
C HIS A 58 -5.97 11.37 -1.89
N TYR A 59 -4.89 11.70 -1.17
CA TYR A 59 -4.27 10.79 -0.20
C TYR A 59 -5.27 10.32 0.85
N ILE A 60 -5.97 11.28 1.48
CA ILE A 60 -6.96 10.99 2.53
C ILE A 60 -8.12 10.16 1.97
N ALA A 61 -8.65 10.53 0.80
CA ALA A 61 -9.77 9.83 0.18
C ALA A 61 -9.40 8.38 -0.17
N ILE A 62 -8.28 8.16 -0.88
CA ILE A 62 -7.79 6.84 -1.26
C ILE A 62 -7.55 5.99 -0.01
N ARG A 63 -6.87 6.54 1.00
CA ARG A 63 -6.57 5.82 2.24
C ARG A 63 -7.85 5.40 2.98
N THR A 64 -8.85 6.27 3.00
CA THR A 64 -10.13 6.01 3.66
C THR A 64 -10.88 4.87 2.96
N VAL A 65 -11.04 4.94 1.63
CA VAL A 65 -11.80 3.91 0.89
C VAL A 65 -11.07 2.56 0.89
N VAL A 66 -9.74 2.55 0.81
CA VAL A 66 -8.93 1.34 0.88
C VAL A 66 -9.06 0.65 2.24
N GLU A 67 -9.00 1.41 3.34
CA GLU A 67 -9.16 0.84 4.68
C GLU A 67 -10.55 0.23 4.88
N PHE A 68 -11.58 0.93 4.44
CA PHE A 68 -12.95 0.41 4.46
C PHE A 68 -13.08 -0.88 3.66
N GLU A 69 -12.57 -0.91 2.43
CA GLU A 69 -12.67 -2.11 1.58
C GLU A 69 -11.91 -3.30 2.14
N ILE A 70 -10.73 -3.07 2.74
CA ILE A 70 -9.98 -4.14 3.42
C ILE A 70 -10.80 -4.73 4.57
N GLU A 71 -11.55 -3.92 5.33
CA GLU A 71 -12.44 -4.41 6.39
C GLU A 71 -13.60 -5.23 5.80
N GLN A 72 -14.19 -4.82 4.67
CA GLN A 72 -15.23 -5.59 3.99
C GLN A 72 -14.71 -6.92 3.41
N LEU A 73 -13.53 -6.89 2.78
CA LEU A 73 -12.89 -8.07 2.22
C LEU A 73 -12.56 -9.12 3.28
N GLN A 74 -12.37 -8.75 4.55
CA GLN A 74 -12.14 -9.73 5.62
C GLN A 74 -13.27 -10.75 5.78
N GLN A 75 -14.49 -10.39 5.37
CA GLN A 75 -15.65 -11.29 5.44
C GLN A 75 -15.81 -12.14 4.17
N VAL A 76 -15.38 -11.63 3.01
CA VAL A 76 -15.63 -12.24 1.69
C VAL A 76 -14.41 -12.99 1.16
N ASP A 77 -13.23 -12.37 1.21
CA ASP A 77 -11.95 -12.92 0.77
C ASP A 77 -10.85 -12.56 1.80
N PRO A 78 -10.79 -13.30 2.93
CA PRO A 78 -9.85 -13.01 4.01
C PRO A 78 -8.38 -13.11 3.60
N ASP A 79 -8.06 -13.86 2.55
CA ASP A 79 -6.70 -13.94 2.02
C ASP A 79 -6.33 -12.65 1.28
N ARG A 80 -7.18 -12.19 0.35
CA ARG A 80 -7.00 -10.90 -0.34
C ARG A 80 -6.96 -9.74 0.63
N ALA A 81 -7.83 -9.72 1.64
CA ALA A 81 -7.82 -8.69 2.68
C ALA A 81 -6.45 -8.62 3.39
N ARG A 82 -5.87 -9.77 3.74
CA ARG A 82 -4.55 -9.83 4.36
C ARG A 82 -3.44 -9.40 3.41
N ARG A 83 -3.51 -9.76 2.12
CA ARG A 83 -2.56 -9.27 1.10
C ARG A 83 -2.61 -7.75 0.95
N ALA A 84 -3.80 -7.17 0.83
CA ALA A 84 -3.99 -5.73 0.73
C ALA A 84 -3.49 -5.01 1.99
N LYS A 85 -3.79 -5.54 3.18
CA LYS A 85 -3.29 -4.99 4.46
C LYS A 85 -1.77 -5.06 4.56
N LEU A 86 -1.17 -6.15 4.10
CA LEU A 86 0.28 -6.33 4.07
C LEU A 86 0.94 -5.30 3.15
N LEU A 87 0.42 -5.11 1.93
CA LEU A 87 0.88 -4.06 0.99
C LEU A 87 0.77 -2.67 1.62
N MET A 88 -0.38 -2.32 2.19
CA MET A 88 -0.59 -1.01 2.81
C MET A 88 0.35 -0.76 4.01
N SER A 89 0.62 -1.79 4.81
CA SER A 89 1.59 -1.72 5.92
C SER A 89 3.00 -1.52 5.38
N PHE A 90 3.39 -2.29 4.36
CA PHE A 90 4.69 -2.18 3.70
C PHE A 90 4.95 -0.76 3.18
N LEU A 91 4.00 -0.19 2.44
CA LEU A 91 4.12 1.18 1.91
C LEU A 91 4.19 2.24 3.02
N SER A 92 3.48 2.04 4.13
CA SER A 92 3.43 2.99 5.24
C SER A 92 4.72 2.98 6.08
N GLU A 93 5.33 1.80 6.24
CA GLU A 93 6.53 1.64 7.05
C GLU A 93 7.80 1.92 6.24
N SER A 94 7.79 1.74 4.91
CA SER A 94 8.93 1.94 4.00
C SER A 94 9.84 3.15 4.30
N PRO A 95 9.31 4.37 4.55
CA PRO A 95 10.14 5.52 4.94
C PRO A 95 10.95 5.32 6.23
N ASP A 96 10.35 4.72 7.24
CA ASP A 96 10.99 4.50 8.54
C ASP A 96 11.98 3.34 8.45
N ILE A 97 11.70 2.37 7.59
CA ILE A 97 12.60 1.26 7.29
C ILE A 97 13.91 1.75 6.67
N ALA A 98 13.83 2.66 5.70
CA ALA A 98 15.01 3.22 5.04
C ALA A 98 15.91 4.00 6.01
N LYS A 99 15.28 4.79 6.89
CA LYS A 99 16.00 5.56 7.92
C LYS A 99 16.73 4.65 8.90
N GLN A 100 16.13 3.54 9.30
CA GLN A 100 16.71 2.60 10.27
C GLN A 100 17.84 1.74 9.68
N SER A 101 17.78 1.43 8.39
CA SER A 101 18.78 0.57 7.73
C SER A 101 20.04 1.32 7.25
N GLY A 102 20.05 2.66 7.32
CA GLY A 102 21.14 3.49 6.80
C GLY A 102 21.30 3.41 5.28
N LYS A 103 20.33 2.81 4.58
CA LYS A 103 20.32 2.66 3.13
C LYS A 103 19.41 3.73 2.50
N HIS A 104 19.76 4.17 1.30
CA HIS A 104 18.90 5.06 0.51
C HIS A 104 17.59 4.33 0.18
N LEU A 105 16.45 4.98 0.43
CA LEU A 105 15.15 4.44 0.04
C LEU A 105 15.03 4.51 -1.48
N ASP A 106 15.04 3.36 -2.13
CA ASP A 106 14.80 3.29 -3.56
C ASP A 106 13.30 3.09 -3.82
N LEU A 107 12.65 4.12 -4.39
CA LEU A 107 11.23 4.05 -4.75
C LEU A 107 10.97 2.94 -5.77
N ASP A 108 11.95 2.64 -6.62
CA ASP A 108 11.83 1.59 -7.63
C ASP A 108 11.76 0.22 -6.95
N GLN A 109 12.58 -0.02 -5.91
CA GLN A 109 12.52 -1.26 -5.12
C GLN A 109 11.19 -1.42 -4.37
N ILE A 110 10.64 -0.34 -3.82
CA ILE A 110 9.31 -0.36 -3.21
C ILE A 110 8.26 -0.72 -4.25
N GLN A 111 8.35 -0.14 -5.44
CA GLN A 111 7.40 -0.38 -6.51
C GLN A 111 7.47 -1.81 -7.04
N GLU A 112 8.67 -2.34 -7.28
CA GLU A 112 8.88 -3.74 -7.67
C GLU A 112 8.33 -4.70 -6.61
N THR A 113 8.61 -4.46 -5.34
CA THR A 113 8.10 -5.29 -4.24
C THR A 113 6.57 -5.26 -4.21
N SER A 114 5.97 -4.08 -4.37
CA SER A 114 4.51 -3.90 -4.39
C SER A 114 3.86 -4.60 -5.57
N GLN A 115 4.48 -4.56 -6.75
CA GLN A 115 4.01 -5.30 -7.93
C GLN A 115 4.03 -6.81 -7.70
N LEU A 116 5.09 -7.32 -7.09
CA LEU A 116 5.18 -8.75 -6.76
C LEU A 116 4.10 -9.14 -5.75
N ILE A 117 3.86 -8.33 -4.71
CA ILE A 117 2.78 -8.56 -3.73
C ILE A 117 1.41 -8.55 -4.43
N ALA A 118 1.15 -7.56 -5.28
CA ALA A 118 -0.13 -7.43 -5.98
C ALA A 118 -0.42 -8.61 -6.91
N LYS A 119 0.60 -9.10 -7.63
CA LYS A 119 0.54 -10.28 -8.52
C LYS A 119 0.49 -11.61 -7.76
N SER A 120 0.78 -11.62 -6.47
CA SER A 120 0.79 -12.84 -5.68
C SER A 120 -0.64 -13.38 -5.50
N ASN A 121 -0.79 -14.70 -5.57
CA ASN A 121 -2.10 -15.37 -5.51
C ASN A 121 -2.56 -15.75 -4.10
N SER A 122 -1.72 -15.55 -3.08
CA SER A 122 -2.05 -15.89 -1.69
C SER A 122 -1.26 -15.02 -0.71
N TYR A 123 -1.78 -14.84 0.50
CA TYR A 123 -1.06 -14.16 1.58
C TYR A 123 0.30 -14.82 1.85
N ALA A 124 0.37 -16.15 1.82
CA ALA A 124 1.62 -16.88 2.02
C ALA A 124 2.67 -16.54 0.93
N SER A 125 2.23 -16.38 -0.32
CA SER A 125 3.10 -15.94 -1.43
C SER A 125 3.58 -14.50 -1.21
N ALA A 126 2.68 -13.59 -0.83
CA ALA A 126 3.02 -12.20 -0.51
C ALA A 126 4.02 -12.08 0.65
N GLU A 127 3.85 -12.92 1.69
CA GLU A 127 4.74 -12.95 2.84
C GLU A 127 6.15 -13.43 2.46
N LYS A 128 6.26 -14.47 1.61
CA LYS A 128 7.55 -14.94 1.09
C LYS A 128 8.28 -13.87 0.31
N ILE A 129 7.54 -13.09 -0.50
CA ILE A 129 8.09 -11.94 -1.23
C ILE A 129 8.68 -10.95 -0.22
N ILE A 130 7.91 -10.42 0.73
CA ILE A 130 8.46 -9.45 1.70
C ILE A 130 9.69 -9.98 2.45
N ARG A 131 9.66 -11.26 2.84
CA ARG A 131 10.80 -11.91 3.52
C ARG A 131 12.05 -12.00 2.64
N SER A 132 11.92 -12.16 1.32
CA SER A 132 13.10 -12.17 0.43
C SER A 132 13.80 -10.81 0.37
N PHE A 133 13.09 -9.72 0.68
CA PHE A 133 13.66 -8.37 0.77
C PHE A 133 14.21 -8.03 2.17
N ALA A 134 14.32 -9.00 3.10
CA ALA A 134 14.95 -8.80 4.42
C ALA A 134 16.34 -8.17 4.42
N PRO A 135 17.25 -8.47 3.48
CA PRO A 135 18.54 -7.81 3.40
C PRO A 135 18.45 -6.29 3.12
N ILE A 136 17.30 -5.84 2.61
CA ILE A 136 17.03 -4.43 2.27
C ILE A 136 16.30 -3.75 3.43
N PHE A 137 15.26 -4.39 3.97
CA PHE A 137 14.34 -3.78 4.95
C PHE A 137 14.66 -4.10 6.43
N ALA A 138 15.67 -4.92 6.71
CA ALA A 138 16.00 -5.45 8.04
C ALA A 138 14.93 -6.39 8.66
N THR A 139 15.37 -7.41 9.39
CA THR A 139 14.50 -8.49 9.88
C THR A 139 13.47 -8.03 10.92
N GLY A 140 13.83 -7.08 11.80
CA GLY A 140 12.94 -6.57 12.86
C GLY A 140 11.72 -5.84 12.30
N VAL A 141 11.92 -5.13 11.19
CA VAL A 141 10.86 -4.45 10.43
C VAL A 141 9.91 -5.44 9.79
N ILE A 142 10.42 -6.49 9.15
CA ILE A 142 9.55 -7.51 8.54
C ILE A 142 8.67 -8.17 9.61
N SER A 143 9.19 -8.37 10.82
CA SER A 143 8.39 -8.84 11.95
C SER A 143 7.25 -7.88 12.32
N LEU A 144 7.49 -6.57 12.31
CA LEU A 144 6.47 -5.55 12.56
C LEU A 144 5.38 -5.54 11.48
N LEU A 145 5.78 -5.59 10.21
CA LEU A 145 4.87 -5.68 9.05
C LEU A 145 3.95 -6.90 9.15
N MET A 146 4.52 -8.06 9.46
CA MET A 146 3.75 -9.31 9.59
C MET A 146 2.80 -9.27 10.78
N LYS A 147 3.20 -8.64 11.90
CA LYS A 147 2.34 -8.44 13.05
C LYS A 147 1.18 -7.50 12.71
N SER A 148 1.44 -6.40 12.01
CA SER A 148 0.41 -5.48 11.53
C SER A 148 -0.58 -6.21 10.62
N ALA A 149 -0.11 -6.95 9.62
CA ALA A 149 -0.97 -7.68 8.69
C ALA A 149 -1.81 -8.77 9.37
N ASN A 150 -1.27 -9.47 10.37
CA ASN A 150 -1.93 -10.60 11.03
C ASN A 150 -2.82 -10.22 12.23
N THR A 151 -2.91 -8.94 12.61
CA THR A 151 -3.85 -8.51 13.65
C THR A 151 -5.29 -8.63 13.17
N ARG A 152 -6.00 -9.66 13.63
CA ARG A 152 -7.46 -9.61 13.77
C ARG A 152 -7.74 -8.62 14.90
N LYS A 153 -8.52 -7.55 14.64
CA LYS A 153 -9.11 -6.79 15.75
C LYS A 153 -9.90 -7.81 16.58
N LYS A 154 -9.54 -7.93 17.86
CA LYS A 154 -10.36 -8.64 18.85
C LYS A 154 -11.66 -7.89 19.05
#